data_AF-A0A9W6BAI8-F1
#
_entry.id   AF-A0A9W6BAI8-F1
#
_cell.length_a   1.000
_cell.length_b   1.000
_cell.length_c   1.000
_cell.angle_alpha   90.00
_cell.angle_beta   90.00
_cell.angle_gamma   90.00
#
_symmetry.space_group_name_H-M   'P 1'
#
loop_
_entity.id
_entity.type
_entity.pdbx_description
1 polymer ?
#
loop_
_entity_poly.entity_id
_entity_poly.type
_entity_poly.pdbx_seq_one_letter_code
_entity_poly.pdbx_strand_id
1 'polypeptide(L)'
;MSYVPKNVRDTAAKNDHYAKLAKEQAQAIHGSVLTHWAERDRKREPVNTLRGATMTLQATKAGERDAGIKAGLATVKAARQARLKELYEREALMYEEELNARGLSLVKPRD
;
A
#
# COMPACT_ATOMS: atom_id res chain seq x y z
N MET A 1 2.06 -55.10 -49.44
CA MET A 1 2.91 -54.14 -48.69
C MET A 1 3.47 -53.15 -49.69
N SER A 2 3.08 -51.87 -49.65
CA SER A 2 3.66 -50.88 -50.55
C SER A 2 5.11 -50.61 -50.15
N TYR A 3 6.01 -50.66 -51.12
CA TYR A 3 7.40 -50.33 -50.92
C TYR A 3 7.52 -48.81 -50.72
N VAL A 4 7.98 -48.39 -49.54
CA VAL A 4 8.31 -46.99 -49.28
C VAL A 4 9.83 -46.85 -49.44
N PRO A 5 10.31 -45.95 -50.31
CA PRO A 5 11.74 -45.75 -50.53
C PRO A 5 12.47 -45.42 -49.23
N LYS A 6 13.69 -45.93 -49.08
CA LYS A 6 14.52 -45.75 -47.87
C LYS A 6 14.64 -44.28 -47.45
N ASN A 7 14.89 -43.40 -48.41
CA ASN A 7 15.02 -41.95 -48.15
C ASN A 7 13.75 -41.36 -47.50
N VAL A 8 12.56 -41.81 -47.93
CA VAL A 8 11.28 -41.34 -47.40
C VAL A 8 11.07 -41.87 -45.97
N ARG A 9 11.44 -43.13 -45.71
CA ARG A 9 11.40 -43.72 -44.36
C ARG A 9 12.36 -42.99 -43.40
N ASP A 10 13.58 -42.71 -43.86
CA ASP A 10 14.59 -42.00 -43.06
C ASP A 10 14.15 -40.56 -42.76
N THR A 11 13.51 -39.88 -43.71
CA THR A 11 12.92 -38.55 -43.45
C THR A 11 11.76 -38.60 -42.47
N ALA A 12 10.88 -39.61 -42.58
CA ALA A 12 9.76 -39.77 -41.65
C ALA A 12 10.27 -40.05 -40.22
N ALA A 13 11.27 -40.92 -40.08
CA ALA A 13 11.89 -41.22 -38.78
C ALA A 13 12.56 -39.99 -38.16
N LYS A 14 13.23 -39.15 -38.97
CA LYS A 14 13.80 -37.88 -38.50
C LYS A 14 12.72 -36.91 -38.05
N ASN A 15 11.63 -36.77 -38.82
CA ASN A 15 10.52 -35.90 -38.47
C ASN A 15 9.86 -36.34 -37.15
N ASP A 16 9.64 -37.64 -36.97
CA ASP A 16 9.09 -38.19 -35.73
C ASP A 16 10.02 -37.96 -34.54
N HIS A 17 11.33 -38.09 -34.75
CA HIS A 17 12.34 -37.81 -33.73
C HIS A 17 12.34 -36.33 -33.32
N TYR A 18 12.37 -35.41 -34.28
CA TYR A 18 12.32 -33.97 -33.97
C TYR A 18 10.99 -33.54 -33.36
N ALA A 19 9.87 -34.14 -33.76
CA ALA A 19 8.57 -33.90 -33.15
C ALA A 19 8.51 -34.36 -31.68
N LYS A 20 9.15 -35.48 -31.33
CA LYS A 20 9.30 -35.93 -29.94
C LYS A 20 10.17 -34.97 -29.15
N LEU A 21 11.32 -34.59 -29.69
CA LEU A 21 12.25 -33.66 -29.05
C LEU A 21 11.60 -32.28 -28.78
N ALA A 22 10.81 -31.77 -29.73
CA ALA A 22 10.07 -30.53 -29.57
C ALA A 22 9.02 -30.62 -28.44
N LYS A 23 8.33 -31.75 -28.31
CA LYS A 23 7.37 -31.99 -27.21
C LYS A 23 8.08 -32.04 -25.85
N GLU A 24 9.22 -32.71 -25.77
CA GLU A 24 10.02 -32.79 -24.54
C GLU A 24 10.56 -31.39 -24.15
N GLN A 25 11.03 -30.61 -25.11
CA GLN A 25 11.46 -29.23 -24.86
C GLN A 25 10.31 -28.35 -24.38
N ALA A 26 9.11 -28.46 -24.98
CA ALA A 26 7.94 -27.72 -24.53
C ALA A 26 7.56 -28.06 -23.08
N GLN A 27 7.65 -29.33 -22.69
CA GLN A 27 7.42 -29.77 -21.31
C GLN A 27 8.48 -29.22 -20.35
N ALA A 28 9.76 -29.23 -20.75
CA ALA A 28 10.85 -28.67 -19.95
C ALA A 28 10.69 -27.15 -19.74
N ILE A 29 10.32 -26.41 -20.79
CA ILE A 29 10.05 -24.96 -20.70
C ILE A 29 8.89 -24.70 -19.74
N HIS A 30 7.79 -25.43 -19.86
CA HIS A 30 6.65 -25.29 -18.95
C HIS A 30 7.06 -25.54 -17.48
N GLY A 31 7.84 -26.59 -17.22
CA GLY A 31 8.38 -26.87 -15.88
C GLY A 31 9.28 -25.75 -15.34
N SER A 32 10.12 -25.17 -16.20
CA SER A 32 11.00 -24.04 -15.82
C SER A 32 10.22 -22.77 -15.44
N VAL A 33 9.11 -22.50 -16.14
CA VAL A 33 8.26 -21.33 -15.84
C VAL A 33 7.56 -21.52 -14.50
N LEU A 34 6.99 -22.70 -14.25
CA LEU A 34 6.31 -22.99 -12.98
C LEU A 34 7.26 -22.89 -11.78
N THR A 35 8.46 -23.46 -11.90
CA THR A 35 9.47 -23.40 -10.84
C THR A 35 9.93 -21.97 -10.58
N HIS A 36 10.18 -21.18 -11.63
CA HIS A 36 10.53 -19.76 -11.49
C HIS A 36 9.43 -18.97 -10.78
N TRP A 37 8.16 -19.17 -11.13
CA TRP A 37 7.05 -18.51 -10.46
C TRP A 37 6.90 -18.94 -9.00
N ALA A 38 7.08 -20.22 -8.69
CA ALA A 38 7.05 -20.73 -7.32
C ALA A 38 8.15 -20.12 -6.45
N GLU A 39 9.36 -19.97 -6.99
CA GLU A 39 10.46 -19.29 -6.28
C GLU A 39 10.20 -17.79 -6.11
N ARG A 40 9.67 -17.14 -7.15
CA ARG A 40 9.30 -15.72 -7.08
C ARG A 40 8.24 -15.48 -6.01
N ASP A 41 7.25 -16.36 -5.92
CA ASP A 41 6.17 -16.26 -4.92
C ASP A 41 6.70 -16.51 -3.51
N ARG A 42 7.59 -17.49 -3.33
CA ARG A 42 8.26 -17.76 -2.04
C ARG A 42 9.10 -16.58 -1.53
N LYS A 43 9.67 -15.78 -2.44
CA LYS A 43 10.44 -14.56 -2.11
C LYS A 43 9.55 -13.33 -1.86
N ARG A 44 8.23 -13.43 -2.00
CA ARG A 44 7.35 -12.31 -1.66
C ARG A 44 7.26 -12.21 -0.14
N GLU A 45 7.46 -10.99 0.34
CA GLU A 45 7.22 -10.67 1.74
C GLU A 45 5.77 -11.01 2.09
N PRO A 46 5.50 -11.66 3.25
CA PRO A 46 4.15 -11.85 3.71
C PRO A 46 3.48 -10.48 3.79
N VAL A 47 2.25 -10.39 3.26
CA VAL A 47 1.50 -9.13 3.29
C VAL A 47 1.35 -8.74 4.75
N ASN A 48 2.11 -7.72 5.15
CA ASN A 48 2.07 -7.21 6.50
C ASN A 48 0.70 -6.55 6.68
N THR A 49 -0.22 -7.28 7.33
CA THR A 49 -1.60 -6.84 7.60
C THR A 49 -1.64 -5.54 8.43
N LEU A 50 -0.53 -5.19 9.10
CA LEU A 50 -0.36 -3.92 9.80
C LEU A 50 -0.16 -2.72 8.86
N ARG A 51 0.23 -2.94 7.60
CA ARG A 51 0.34 -1.87 6.59
C ARG A 51 -1.03 -1.34 6.17
N GLY A 52 -2.09 -2.14 6.31
CA GLY A 52 -3.48 -1.69 6.14
C GLY A 52 -3.92 -0.71 7.23
N ALA A 53 -3.42 -0.86 8.46
CA ALA A 53 -3.75 0.02 9.59
C ALA A 53 -3.01 1.38 9.54
N THR A 54 -1.92 1.48 8.79
CA THR A 54 -1.12 2.72 8.65
C THR A 54 -1.47 3.56 7.41
N MET A 55 -2.30 3.04 6.50
CA MET A 55 -2.77 3.76 5.30
C MET A 55 -3.94 4.73 5.58
N THR A 56 -4.35 4.94 6.83
CA THR A 56 -5.45 5.85 7.20
C THR A 56 -4.97 7.26 7.59
N LEU A 57 -3.71 7.60 7.27
CA LEU A 57 -3.16 8.95 7.49
C LEU A 57 -3.77 10.01 6.56
N GLN A 58 -4.24 9.59 5.38
CA GLN A 58 -4.94 10.43 4.43
C GLN A 58 -6.16 9.69 3.91
N ALA A 59 -7.24 10.44 3.72
CA ALA A 59 -8.47 9.91 3.17
C ALA A 59 -8.19 9.29 1.80
N THR A 60 -8.40 7.97 1.68
CA THR A 60 -8.26 7.27 0.40
C THR A 60 -9.65 7.07 -0.18
N LYS A 61 -9.88 7.75 -1.31
CA LYS A 61 -11.09 7.77 -2.16
C LYS A 61 -12.15 8.80 -1.77
N ALA A 62 -12.76 9.35 -2.81
CA ALA A 62 -13.78 10.40 -2.81
C ALA A 62 -14.92 10.19 -1.79
N GLY A 63 -15.23 8.94 -1.43
CA GLY A 63 -16.29 8.62 -0.47
C GLY A 63 -16.12 9.22 0.94
N GLU A 64 -14.90 9.38 1.46
CA GLU A 64 -14.70 10.01 2.79
C GLU A 64 -14.86 11.54 2.72
N ARG A 65 -14.53 12.16 1.57
CA ARG A 65 -14.75 13.59 1.34
C ARG A 65 -16.23 13.90 1.13
N ASP A 66 -16.94 13.06 0.38
CA ASP A 66 -18.37 13.20 0.11
C ASP A 66 -19.22 12.91 1.36
N ALA A 67 -18.77 12.01 2.24
CA ALA A 67 -19.41 11.73 3.53
C ALA A 67 -19.14 12.79 4.60
N GLY A 68 -18.37 13.84 4.31
CA GLY A 68 -18.04 14.90 5.26
C GLY A 68 -17.20 14.43 6.46
N ILE A 69 -16.62 13.23 6.39
CA ILE A 69 -15.81 12.67 7.47
C ILE A 69 -14.46 13.39 7.43
N LYS A 70 -14.24 14.29 8.40
CA LYS A 70 -12.95 14.95 8.59
C LYS A 70 -11.90 13.85 8.78
N ALA A 71 -10.91 13.79 7.88
CA ALA A 71 -9.80 12.85 7.97
C ALA A 71 -9.21 12.85 9.39
N GLY A 72 -8.78 11.68 9.90
CA GLY A 72 -8.35 11.53 11.30
C GLY A 72 -7.28 12.55 11.75
N LEU A 73 -6.43 13.01 10.84
CA LEU A 73 -5.45 14.08 11.12
C LEU A 73 -6.11 15.45 11.37
N ALA A 74 -7.18 15.78 10.65
CA ALA A 74 -7.89 17.06 10.79
C ALA A 74 -8.67 17.12 12.11
N THR A 75 -9.29 16.01 12.54
CA THR A 75 -9.98 15.94 13.83
C THR A 75 -9.01 16.07 15.00
N VAL A 76 -7.86 15.39 14.95
CA VAL A 76 -6.82 15.49 15.98
C VAL A 76 -6.22 16.90 16.05
N LYS A 77 -5.95 17.55 14.91
CA LYS A 77 -5.47 18.94 14.90
C LYS A 77 -6.47 19.91 15.50
N ALA A 78 -7.76 19.77 15.16
CA ALA A 78 -8.82 20.61 15.72
C ALA A 78 -8.98 20.39 17.25
N ALA A 79 -8.97 19.14 17.71
CA ALA A 79 -9.03 18.82 19.13
C ALA A 79 -7.83 19.39 19.90
N ARG A 80 -6.62 19.30 19.34
CA ARG A 80 -5.41 19.89 19.94
C ARG A 80 -5.52 21.41 20.06
N GLN A 81 -6.01 22.08 19.02
CA GLN A 81 -6.19 23.54 19.04
C GLN A 81 -7.21 23.96 20.11
N ALA A 82 -8.33 23.24 20.23
CA ALA A 82 -9.34 23.51 21.26
C ALA A 82 -8.76 23.34 22.68
N ARG A 83 -8.00 22.27 22.92
CA ARG A 83 -7.36 22.04 24.23
C ARG A 83 -6.28 23.07 24.56
N LEU A 84 -5.49 23.49 23.58
CA LEU A 84 -4.51 24.57 23.77
C LEU A 84 -5.21 25.90 24.09
N LYS A 85 -6.33 26.20 23.42
CA LYS A 85 -7.11 27.41 23.70
C LYS A 85 -7.63 27.41 25.14
N GLU A 86 -8.24 26.32 25.59
CA GLU A 86 -8.73 26.19 26.97
C GLU A 86 -7.61 26.36 28.01
N LEU A 87 -6.40 25.84 27.72
CA LEU A 87 -5.25 25.98 28.60
C LEU A 87 -4.79 27.43 28.69
N TYR A 88 -4.62 28.11 27.55
CA TYR A 88 -4.20 29.51 27.53
C TYR A 88 -5.26 30.47 28.09
N GLU A 89 -6.54 30.14 27.97
CA GLU A 89 -7.62 30.92 28.62
C GLU A 89 -7.50 30.85 30.15
N ARG A 90 -7.17 29.69 30.72
CA ARG A 90 -6.94 29.55 32.16
C ARG A 90 -5.69 30.29 32.62
N GLU A 91 -4.61 30.21 31.85
CA GLU A 91 -3.37 30.95 32.13
C GLU A 91 -3.60 32.45 32.07
N ALA A 92 -4.35 32.95 31.08
CA ALA A 92 -4.67 34.38 30.97
C ALA A 92 -5.47 34.89 32.19
N LEU A 93 -6.40 34.09 32.72
CA LEU A 93 -7.14 34.45 33.94
C LEU A 93 -6.21 34.52 35.16
N MET A 94 -5.33 33.54 35.34
CA MET A 94 -4.31 33.55 36.40
C MET A 94 -3.41 34.79 36.31
N TYR A 95 -2.92 35.11 35.10
CA TYR A 95 -2.06 36.28 34.91
C TYR A 95 -2.77 37.61 35.15
N GLU A 96 -4.06 37.72 34.82
CA GLU A 96 -4.86 38.91 35.13
C GLU A 96 -4.97 39.10 36.66
N GLU A 97 -5.19 38.03 37.43
CA GLU A 97 -5.20 38.09 38.90
C GLU A 97 -3.84 38.53 39.48
N GLU A 98 -2.74 37.95 38.98
CA GLU A 98 -1.39 38.31 39.40
C GLU A 98 -1.01 39.76 39.07
N LEU A 99 -1.44 40.26 37.91
CA LEU A 99 -1.22 41.65 37.51
C LEU A 99 -2.07 42.60 38.34
N ASN A 100 -3.34 42.27 38.59
CA ASN A 100 -4.23 43.07 39.42
C ASN A 100 -3.70 43.20 40.85
N ALA A 101 -3.09 42.15 41.40
CA ALA A 101 -2.42 42.20 42.70
C ALA A 101 -1.24 43.21 42.74
N ARG A 102 -0.65 43.55 41.59
CA ARG A 102 0.41 44.55 41.42
C ARG A 102 -0.12 45.91 40.95
N GLY A 103 -1.44 46.07 40.81
CA GLY A 103 -2.07 47.28 40.29
C GLY A 103 -1.94 47.48 38.77
N LEU A 104 -1.61 46.42 38.03
CA LEU A 104 -1.53 46.38 36.56
C LEU A 104 -2.67 45.52 35.99
N SER A 105 -2.90 45.53 34.68
CA SER A 105 -3.90 44.66 34.01
C SER A 105 -3.47 44.35 32.58
N LEU A 106 -3.91 43.20 32.04
CA LEU A 106 -3.71 42.85 30.64
C LEU A 106 -4.47 43.80 29.72
N VAL A 107 -3.85 44.14 28.58
CA VAL A 107 -4.52 44.90 27.53
C VAL A 107 -5.58 44.02 26.87
N LYS A 108 -6.84 44.44 26.98
CA LYS A 108 -8.00 43.74 26.41
C LYS A 108 -8.23 44.22 24.97
N PRO A 109 -8.62 43.32 24.04
CA PRO A 109 -8.96 43.71 22.68
C PRO A 109 -10.11 44.72 22.72
N ARG A 110 -10.01 45.74 21.86
CA ARG A 110 -11.08 46.69 21.61
C ARG A 110 -11.71 46.29 20.29
N ASP A 111 -12.90 45.73 20.34
CA ASP A 111 -13.73 45.50 19.16
C ASP A 111 -14.17 46.84 18.55
#